data_AF-A0A7V6UNB5-F1
#
_entry.id   AF-A0A7V6UNB5-F1
#
_cell.length_a   1.000
_cell.length_b   1.000
_cell.length_c   1.000
_cell.angle_alpha   90.00
_cell.angle_beta   90.00
_cell.angle_gamma   90.00
#
_symmetry.space_group_name_H-M   'P 1'
#
loop_
_entity.id
_entity.type
_entity.pdbx_description
1 polymer ?
#
loop_
_entity_poly.entity_id
_entity_poly.type
_entity_poly.pdbx_seq_one_letter_code
_entity_poly.pdbx_strand_id
1 'polypeptide(L)'
;MDSRNKTIAVNIARNVVNYMEKQDVHVMKAFLEQDKDKNSREFARLNWTDCVVDKECITNPTTCKQSTISIDLANPKESKINDATDENALPLFNNGANIADGVICRTVLRPYINDFQYDEEHISIFLLDYYDDKTTNEAIVKLLETEQDHTALDTQLNDKLTGSPQYVSQLMKVYVVVNWSEKRDNIVLEGVISDEALR
;
A
#
# COMPACT_ATOMS: atom_id res chain seq x y z
N MET A 1 -17.72 4.99 -25.40
CA MET A 1 -17.31 3.82 -24.59
C MET A 1 -16.18 4.26 -23.68
N ASP A 2 -16.26 4.13 -22.36
CA ASP A 2 -17.40 3.67 -21.55
C ASP A 2 -17.32 4.28 -20.14
N SER A 3 -18.35 5.03 -19.71
CA SER A 3 -18.39 5.63 -18.37
C SER A 3 -18.29 4.58 -17.27
N ARG A 4 -18.72 3.35 -17.57
CA ARG A 4 -18.66 2.17 -16.70
C ARG A 4 -17.23 1.82 -16.30
N ASN A 5 -16.28 1.78 -17.23
CA ASN A 5 -14.88 1.43 -16.92
C ASN A 5 -14.24 2.47 -16.00
N LYS A 6 -14.53 3.75 -16.23
CA LYS A 6 -14.10 4.83 -15.34
C LYS A 6 -14.73 4.70 -13.95
N THR A 7 -16.01 4.36 -13.86
CA THR A 7 -16.69 4.11 -12.56
C THR A 7 -16.07 2.94 -11.82
N ILE A 8 -15.76 1.84 -12.52
CA ILE A 8 -15.08 0.67 -11.92
C ILE A 8 -13.72 1.09 -11.37
N ALA A 9 -12.89 1.78 -12.16
CA ALA A 9 -11.57 2.24 -11.75
C ALA A 9 -11.62 3.14 -10.50
N VAL A 10 -12.55 4.09 -10.46
CA VAL A 10 -12.76 4.95 -9.29
C VAL A 10 -13.18 4.14 -8.06
N ASN A 11 -14.05 3.14 -8.22
CA ASN A 11 -14.50 2.29 -7.11
C ASN A 11 -13.36 1.40 -6.59
N ILE A 12 -12.52 0.85 -7.47
CA ILE A 12 -11.31 0.12 -7.09
C ILE A 12 -10.41 1.03 -6.27
N ALA A 13 -10.06 2.21 -6.81
CA ALA A 13 -9.15 3.13 -6.14
C ALA A 13 -9.68 3.54 -4.76
N ARG A 14 -10.99 3.83 -4.63
CA ARG A 14 -11.61 4.15 -3.34
C ARG A 14 -11.52 3.00 -2.34
N ASN A 15 -11.77 1.77 -2.79
CA ASN A 15 -11.70 0.60 -1.92
C ASN A 15 -10.28 0.38 -1.40
N VAL A 16 -9.27 0.56 -2.25
CA VAL A 16 -7.86 0.49 -1.85
C VAL A 16 -7.53 1.59 -0.85
N VAL A 17 -7.86 2.86 -1.12
CA VAL A 17 -7.61 3.97 -0.17
C VAL A 17 -8.28 3.70 1.18
N ASN A 18 -9.57 3.34 1.18
CA ASN A 18 -10.32 3.03 2.41
C ASN A 18 -9.73 1.86 3.20
N TYR A 19 -9.12 0.90 2.50
CA TYR A 19 -8.44 -0.22 3.14
C TYR A 19 -7.12 0.22 3.78
N MET A 20 -6.34 1.03 3.07
CA MET A 20 -5.06 1.58 3.54
C MET A 20 -5.24 2.51 4.75
N GLU A 21 -6.29 3.33 4.76
CA GLU A 21 -6.62 4.23 5.89
C GLU A 21 -6.94 3.48 7.20
N LYS A 22 -7.25 2.19 7.15
CA LYS A 22 -7.55 1.36 8.32
C LYS A 22 -6.36 0.55 8.82
N GLN A 23 -5.23 0.61 8.13
CA GLN A 23 -4.04 -0.13 8.53
C GLN A 23 -3.28 0.61 9.62
N ASP A 24 -2.41 -0.11 10.32
CA ASP A 24 -1.56 0.47 11.36
C ASP A 24 -0.50 1.40 10.72
N VAL A 25 -0.54 2.68 11.10
CA VAL A 25 0.39 3.71 10.60
C VAL A 25 1.85 3.36 10.89
N HIS A 26 2.15 2.71 12.03
CA HIS A 26 3.51 2.36 12.42
C HIS A 26 4.06 1.24 11.55
N VAL A 27 3.22 0.24 11.24
CA VAL A 27 3.59 -0.88 10.36
C VAL A 27 3.83 -0.38 8.94
N MET A 28 2.93 0.45 8.42
CA MET A 28 3.10 1.04 7.09
C MET A 28 4.32 1.95 7.00
N LYS A 29 4.61 2.71 8.06
CA LYS A 29 5.80 3.55 8.13
C LYS A 29 7.08 2.71 8.14
N ALA A 30 7.11 1.64 8.93
CA ALA A 30 8.24 0.71 8.94
C ALA A 30 8.47 0.08 7.56
N PHE A 31 7.40 -0.32 6.87
CA PHE A 31 7.47 -0.81 5.49
C PHE A 31 8.02 0.24 4.52
N LEU A 32 7.54 1.49 4.61
CA LEU A 32 8.03 2.59 3.79
C LEU A 32 9.54 2.77 3.96
N GLU A 33 10.04 2.92 5.19
CA GLU A 33 11.46 3.09 5.46
C GLU A 33 12.30 1.90 4.97
N GLN A 34 11.80 0.67 5.16
CA GLN A 34 12.47 -0.53 4.65
C GLN A 34 12.56 -0.54 3.12
N ASP A 35 11.49 -0.16 2.41
CA ASP A 35 11.48 -0.13 0.94
C ASP A 35 12.37 0.99 0.39
N LYS A 36 12.42 2.15 1.08
CA LYS A 36 13.33 3.25 0.76
C LYS A 36 14.78 2.80 0.81
N ASP A 37 15.18 2.16 1.91
CA ASP A 37 16.53 1.65 2.12
C ASP A 37 16.89 0.58 1.08
N LYS A 38 15.98 -0.35 0.82
CA LYS A 38 16.22 -1.48 -0.09
C LYS A 38 16.33 -1.07 -1.54
N ASN A 39 15.48 -0.15 -1.99
CA ASN A 39 15.36 0.20 -3.41
C ASN A 39 15.99 1.56 -3.75
N SER A 40 16.54 2.28 -2.77
CA SER A 40 17.06 3.64 -2.96
C SER A 40 16.03 4.59 -3.59
N ARG A 41 14.79 4.53 -3.08
CA ARG A 41 13.66 5.39 -3.49
C ARG A 41 13.16 6.17 -2.30
N GLU A 42 12.46 7.28 -2.54
CA GLU A 42 11.83 8.10 -1.48
C GLU A 42 10.36 7.73 -1.23
N PHE A 43 9.92 6.60 -1.78
CA PHE A 43 8.57 6.07 -1.66
C PHE A 43 8.59 4.55 -1.73
N ALA A 44 7.52 3.92 -1.28
CA ALA A 44 7.30 2.50 -1.41
C ALA A 44 6.20 2.21 -2.44
N ARG A 45 6.36 1.10 -3.18
CA ARG A 45 5.29 0.55 -4.02
C ARG A 45 4.69 -0.66 -3.31
N LEU A 46 3.38 -0.65 -3.09
CA LEU A 46 2.68 -1.81 -2.56
C LEU A 46 2.14 -2.67 -3.69
N ASN A 47 2.28 -3.99 -3.52
CA ASN A 47 1.76 -5.01 -4.40
C ASN A 47 0.94 -6.04 -3.60
N TRP A 48 0.00 -6.73 -4.26
CA TRP A 48 -0.73 -7.86 -3.69
C TRP A 48 0.20 -9.00 -3.23
N THR A 49 1.43 -9.07 -3.75
CA THR A 49 2.45 -10.03 -3.28
C THR A 49 2.92 -9.74 -1.87
N ASP A 50 2.76 -8.50 -1.39
CA ASP A 50 3.10 -8.08 -0.03
C ASP A 50 2.01 -8.49 0.98
N CYS A 51 0.86 -8.98 0.49
CA CYS A 51 -0.17 -9.59 1.32
C CYS A 51 0.31 -10.96 1.82
N VAL A 52 0.71 -11.04 3.09
CA VAL A 52 1.01 -12.32 3.73
C VAL A 52 -0.29 -13.09 3.94
N VAL A 53 -0.38 -14.28 3.34
CA VAL A 53 -1.50 -15.20 3.57
C VAL A 53 -0.93 -16.52 4.02
N ASP A 54 -1.31 -16.93 5.23
CA ASP A 54 -1.02 -18.27 5.71
C ASP A 54 -1.63 -19.28 4.74
N LYS A 55 -0.75 -20.05 4.07
CA LYS A 55 -1.14 -21.04 3.05
C LYS A 55 -2.02 -22.14 3.65
N GLU A 56 -1.87 -22.45 4.93
CA GLU A 56 -2.68 -23.48 5.60
C GLU A 56 -4.13 -23.02 5.76
N CYS A 57 -4.36 -21.74 6.06
CA CYS A 57 -5.71 -21.18 6.27
C CYS A 57 -6.54 -21.01 4.98
N ILE A 58 -5.91 -20.94 3.80
CA ILE A 58 -6.63 -20.91 2.52
C ILE A 58 -7.31 -22.25 2.24
N THR A 59 -6.67 -23.35 2.65
CA THR A 59 -7.12 -24.71 2.32
C THR A 59 -8.04 -25.32 3.36
N ASN A 60 -7.90 -24.94 4.63
CA ASN A 60 -8.76 -25.41 5.72
C ASN A 60 -9.03 -24.29 6.74
N PRO A 61 -10.14 -23.54 6.60
CA PRO A 61 -10.49 -22.43 7.50
C PRO A 61 -10.65 -22.85 8.97
N THR A 62 -10.90 -24.14 9.24
CA THR A 62 -11.17 -24.70 10.58
C THR A 62 -9.93 -25.07 11.39
N THR A 63 -8.72 -25.08 10.80
CA THR A 63 -7.49 -25.50 11.51
C THR A 63 -6.56 -24.33 11.86
N CYS A 64 -6.96 -23.10 11.57
CA CYS A 64 -6.21 -21.89 11.88
C CYS A 64 -5.94 -21.79 13.40
N LYS A 65 -4.72 -22.13 13.83
CA LYS A 65 -4.23 -21.79 15.17
C LYS A 65 -3.70 -20.37 15.12
N GLN A 66 -4.23 -19.52 15.97
CA GLN A 66 -3.84 -18.12 16.09
C GLN A 66 -2.34 -18.03 16.40
N SER A 67 -1.52 -17.57 15.46
CA SER A 67 -0.16 -17.15 15.78
C SER A 67 -0.23 -15.79 16.44
N THR A 68 -0.18 -15.75 17.77
CA THR A 68 0.01 -14.51 18.52
C THR A 68 1.41 -13.98 18.23
N ILE A 69 1.50 -12.95 17.38
CA ILE A 69 2.70 -12.13 17.25
C ILE A 69 2.60 -11.05 18.32
N SER A 70 3.45 -11.16 19.35
CA SER A 70 3.61 -10.13 20.38
C SER A 70 4.65 -9.13 19.87
N ILE A 71 4.22 -7.94 19.45
CA ILE A 71 5.10 -6.82 19.12
C ILE A 71 5.22 -5.94 20.37
N ASP A 72 6.43 -5.80 20.91
CA ASP A 72 6.70 -4.82 21.97
C ASP A 72 6.81 -3.42 21.36
N LEU A 73 5.70 -2.69 21.38
CA LEU A 73 5.57 -1.32 20.88
C LEU A 73 6.48 -0.30 21.60
N ALA A 74 7.14 -0.69 22.70
CA ALA A 74 8.07 0.19 23.41
C ALA A 74 9.52 0.12 22.87
N ASN A 75 9.88 -0.92 22.11
CA ASN A 75 11.22 -1.08 21.54
C ASN A 75 11.20 -1.93 20.25
N PRO A 76 11.07 -1.31 19.06
CA PRO A 76 10.95 -2.03 17.79
C PRO A 76 12.22 -2.78 17.34
N LYS A 77 13.31 -2.79 18.13
CA LYS A 77 14.58 -3.42 17.76
C LYS A 77 14.78 -4.85 18.28
N GLU A 78 13.87 -5.40 19.09
CA GLU A 78 14.04 -6.74 19.65
C GLU A 78 12.75 -7.59 19.65
N SER A 79 12.10 -7.77 18.50
CA SER A 79 11.11 -8.86 18.36
C SER A 79 11.81 -10.12 17.84
N LYS A 80 12.05 -11.12 18.70
CA LYS A 80 12.53 -12.43 18.26
C LYS A 80 11.36 -13.26 17.71
N ILE A 81 11.46 -13.62 16.44
CA ILE A 81 10.53 -14.52 15.75
C ILE A 81 11.07 -15.94 15.89
N ASN A 82 10.29 -16.82 16.51
CA ASN A 82 10.59 -18.25 16.49
C ASN A 82 9.84 -18.88 15.31
N ASP A 83 10.62 -19.33 14.35
CA ASP A 83 10.33 -20.45 13.44
C ASP A 83 9.27 -20.21 12.35
N ALA A 84 9.66 -19.51 11.28
CA ALA A 84 9.35 -19.86 9.89
C ALA A 84 10.22 -19.01 8.96
N THR A 85 10.82 -19.67 7.98
CA THR A 85 11.79 -19.16 7.01
C THR A 85 11.29 -17.97 6.17
N ASP A 86 11.44 -16.73 6.68
CA ASP A 86 11.87 -15.52 5.96
C ASP A 86 11.98 -14.36 6.97
N GLU A 87 13.18 -14.10 7.48
CA GLU A 87 13.37 -13.32 8.72
C GLU A 87 13.26 -11.79 8.58
N ASN A 88 12.64 -11.23 7.53
CA ASN A 88 12.59 -9.76 7.37
C ASN A 88 11.31 -9.16 6.75
N ALA A 89 10.20 -9.89 6.69
CA ALA A 89 8.93 -9.32 6.22
C ALA A 89 7.96 -9.14 7.40
N LEU A 90 7.93 -7.95 7.99
CA LEU A 90 6.76 -7.52 8.78
C LEU A 90 5.56 -7.52 7.80
N PRO A 91 4.49 -8.30 8.05
CA PRO A 91 3.33 -8.23 7.19
C PRO A 91 2.71 -6.83 7.34
N LEU A 92 2.60 -6.11 6.23
CA LEU A 92 1.95 -4.79 6.13
C LEU A 92 0.54 -4.72 6.73
N PHE A 93 -0.11 -5.87 6.92
CA PHE A 93 -1.55 -6.01 7.16
C PHE A 93 -1.89 -6.92 8.34
N ASN A 94 -1.00 -7.04 9.33
CA ASN A 94 -1.26 -7.87 10.50
C ASN A 94 -1.78 -7.01 11.66
N ASN A 95 -3.09 -7.04 11.91
CA ASN A 95 -3.60 -6.64 13.21
C ASN A 95 -4.61 -7.65 13.77
N GLY A 96 -4.08 -8.55 14.61
CA GLY A 96 -4.87 -9.21 15.64
C GLY A 96 -5.40 -10.60 15.28
N ALA A 97 -4.58 -11.63 15.53
CA ALA A 97 -4.97 -13.01 15.86
C ALA A 97 -5.97 -13.77 14.95
N ASN A 98 -6.44 -13.20 13.83
CA ASN A 98 -7.43 -13.79 12.94
C ASN A 98 -6.96 -13.72 11.50
N ILE A 99 -6.85 -14.89 10.88
CA ILE A 99 -6.14 -15.16 9.62
C ILE A 99 -7.02 -14.79 8.40
N ALA A 100 -7.65 -13.62 8.42
CA ALA A 100 -8.50 -13.12 7.33
C ALA A 100 -7.88 -11.95 6.55
N ASP A 101 -6.94 -11.21 7.12
CA ASP A 101 -6.48 -9.94 6.55
C ASP A 101 -5.65 -10.12 5.28
N GLY A 102 -4.88 -11.20 5.16
CA GLY A 102 -4.17 -11.53 3.93
C GLY A 102 -5.11 -11.80 2.74
N VAL A 103 -6.28 -12.39 3.01
CA VAL A 103 -7.30 -12.63 1.97
C VAL A 103 -8.00 -11.31 1.61
N ILE A 104 -8.31 -10.47 2.60
CA ILE A 104 -8.89 -9.14 2.38
C ILE A 104 -7.92 -8.27 1.59
N CYS A 105 -6.65 -8.21 1.99
CA CYS A 105 -5.57 -7.52 1.29
C CYS A 105 -5.55 -7.92 -0.18
N ARG A 106 -5.44 -9.23 -0.49
CA ARG A 106 -5.41 -9.67 -1.89
C ARG A 106 -6.69 -9.34 -2.63
N THR A 107 -7.85 -9.42 -1.98
CA THR A 107 -9.14 -9.08 -2.60
C THR A 107 -9.23 -7.60 -2.93
N VAL A 108 -8.65 -6.74 -2.09
CA VAL A 108 -8.66 -5.28 -2.30
C VAL A 108 -7.61 -4.84 -3.30
N LEU A 109 -6.37 -5.36 -3.21
CA LEU A 109 -5.26 -4.96 -4.06
C LEU A 109 -5.26 -5.67 -5.42
N ARG A 110 -5.94 -6.82 -5.53
CA ARG A 110 -6.07 -7.61 -6.77
C ARG A 110 -7.50 -8.10 -7.01
N PRO A 111 -8.49 -7.19 -7.17
CA PRO A 111 -9.89 -7.53 -7.24
C PRO A 111 -10.26 -8.24 -8.55
N TYR A 112 -11.29 -9.07 -8.48
CA TYR A 112 -11.93 -9.70 -9.64
C TYR A 112 -13.29 -9.07 -9.89
N ILE A 113 -13.46 -8.35 -11.01
CA ILE A 113 -14.66 -7.58 -11.33
C ILE A 113 -15.06 -7.86 -12.78
N ASN A 114 -16.32 -8.22 -13.03
CA ASN A 114 -16.85 -8.52 -14.37
C ASN A 114 -15.97 -9.50 -15.16
N ASP A 115 -15.58 -10.60 -14.51
CA ASP A 115 -14.72 -11.64 -15.09
C ASP A 115 -13.32 -11.19 -15.51
N PHE A 116 -12.87 -10.05 -14.97
CA PHE A 116 -11.55 -9.50 -15.19
C PHE A 116 -10.80 -9.38 -13.86
N GLN A 117 -9.56 -9.88 -13.82
CA GLN A 117 -8.68 -9.72 -12.67
C GLN A 117 -7.82 -8.48 -12.86
N TYR A 118 -7.95 -7.53 -11.94
CA TYR A 118 -7.05 -6.39 -11.86
C TYR A 118 -5.81 -6.79 -11.04
N ASP A 119 -4.63 -6.47 -11.53
CA ASP A 119 -3.33 -6.83 -10.94
C ASP A 119 -2.33 -5.64 -11.01
N GLU A 120 -1.03 -5.89 -10.86
CA GLU A 120 0.00 -4.85 -10.83
C GLU A 120 0.10 -4.00 -12.11
N GLU A 121 -0.37 -4.52 -13.26
CA GLU A 121 -0.42 -3.75 -14.51
C GLU A 121 -1.56 -2.73 -14.51
N HIS A 122 -2.57 -2.97 -13.68
CA HIS A 122 -3.80 -2.18 -13.64
C HIS A 122 -3.90 -1.29 -12.40
N ILE A 123 -3.32 -1.71 -11.28
CA ILE A 123 -3.37 -1.01 -10.00
C ILE A 123 -1.94 -0.84 -9.49
N SER A 124 -1.53 0.41 -9.29
CA SER A 124 -0.27 0.76 -8.65
C SER A 124 -0.55 1.60 -7.40
N ILE A 125 0.09 1.25 -6.29
CA ILE A 125 -0.12 1.89 -5.00
C ILE A 125 1.21 2.43 -4.52
N PHE A 126 1.24 3.72 -4.24
CA PHE A 126 2.42 4.43 -3.79
C PHE A 126 2.18 4.91 -2.36
N LEU A 127 3.10 4.58 -1.47
CA LEU A 127 3.14 5.08 -0.10
C LEU A 127 4.32 6.02 0.04
N LEU A 128 4.05 7.21 0.58
CA LEU A 128 5.02 8.27 0.73
C LEU A 128 4.90 8.91 2.10
N ASP A 129 5.97 9.57 2.50
CA ASP A 129 5.89 10.50 3.62
C ASP A 129 4.97 11.67 3.31
N TYR A 130 4.46 12.28 4.37
CA TYR A 130 3.64 13.47 4.23
C TYR A 130 4.49 14.71 3.95
N TYR A 131 4.22 15.38 2.83
CA TYR A 131 4.76 16.69 2.50
C TYR A 131 3.62 17.70 2.39
N ASP A 132 3.64 18.75 3.22
CA ASP A 132 2.64 19.85 3.20
C ASP A 132 2.95 20.91 2.13
N ASP A 133 3.45 20.48 0.97
CA ASP A 133 3.62 21.35 -0.18
C ASP A 133 2.57 21.03 -1.24
N LYS A 134 1.57 21.89 -1.34
CA LYS A 134 0.51 21.80 -2.34
C LYS A 134 1.07 21.70 -3.77
N THR A 135 2.15 22.42 -4.08
CA THR A 135 2.74 22.45 -5.44
C THR A 135 3.35 21.09 -5.78
N THR A 136 4.12 20.53 -4.85
CA THR A 136 4.70 19.19 -4.99
C THR A 136 3.60 18.13 -5.11
N ASN A 137 2.56 18.22 -4.28
CA ASN A 137 1.42 17.30 -4.32
C ASN A 137 0.69 17.32 -5.67
N GLU A 138 0.37 18.51 -6.20
CA GLU A 138 -0.26 18.64 -7.53
C GLU A 138 0.65 18.11 -8.64
N ALA A 139 1.97 18.31 -8.52
CA ALA A 139 2.94 17.79 -9.48
C ALA A 139 3.07 16.26 -9.44
N ILE A 140 2.96 15.64 -8.26
CA ILE A 140 2.94 14.19 -8.07
C ILE A 140 1.66 13.62 -8.70
N VAL A 141 0.49 14.17 -8.37
CA VAL A 141 -0.79 13.68 -8.92
C VAL A 141 -0.77 13.75 -10.45
N LYS A 142 -0.36 14.89 -11.02
CA LYS A 142 -0.27 15.03 -12.48
C LYS A 142 0.70 14.04 -13.13
N LEU A 143 1.84 13.78 -12.48
CA LEU A 143 2.78 12.77 -12.93
C LEU A 143 2.13 11.37 -12.95
N LEU A 144 1.50 10.97 -11.86
CA LEU A 144 0.81 9.67 -11.73
C LEU A 144 -0.37 9.52 -12.70
N GLU A 145 -1.04 10.61 -13.07
CA GLU A 145 -2.12 10.62 -14.07
C GLU A 145 -1.63 10.37 -15.50
N THR A 146 -0.40 10.75 -15.82
CA THR A 146 0.07 10.86 -17.22
C THR A 146 1.20 9.91 -17.59
N GLU A 147 2.10 9.59 -16.65
CA GLU A 147 3.22 8.69 -16.91
C GLU A 147 2.80 7.23 -16.74
N GLN A 148 3.12 6.42 -17.74
CA GLN A 148 2.83 4.97 -17.74
C GLN A 148 4.11 4.14 -17.66
N ASP A 149 5.28 4.70 -17.98
CA ASP A 149 6.55 4.01 -17.81
C ASP A 149 6.94 4.02 -16.32
N HIS A 150 6.91 2.84 -15.70
CA HIS A 150 7.25 2.67 -14.29
C HIS A 150 8.66 3.12 -13.93
N THR A 151 9.64 3.03 -14.84
CA THR A 151 11.02 3.43 -14.59
C THR A 151 11.16 4.95 -14.65
N ALA A 152 10.51 5.57 -15.64
CA ALA A 152 10.43 7.02 -15.73
C ALA A 152 9.68 7.61 -14.53
N LEU A 153 8.60 6.95 -14.09
CA LEU A 153 7.83 7.32 -12.93
C LEU A 153 8.67 7.29 -11.65
N ASP A 154 9.44 6.20 -11.44
CA ASP A 154 10.30 6.07 -10.25
C ASP A 154 11.34 7.18 -10.17
N THR A 155 11.97 7.48 -11.30
CA THR A 155 12.97 8.56 -11.39
C THR A 155 12.34 9.92 -11.10
N GLN A 156 11.23 10.25 -11.76
CA GLN A 156 10.58 11.55 -11.62
C GLN A 156 9.91 11.76 -10.25
N LEU A 157 9.41 10.69 -9.61
CA LEU A 157 8.90 10.75 -8.24
C LEU A 157 10.03 11.05 -7.26
N ASN A 158 11.14 10.32 -7.34
CA ASN A 158 12.29 10.56 -6.46
C ASN A 158 12.79 12.01 -6.55
N ASP A 159 12.92 12.55 -7.76
CA ASP A 159 13.34 13.94 -7.98
C ASP A 159 12.36 14.97 -7.37
N LYS A 160 11.07 14.65 -7.27
CA LYS A 160 10.04 15.52 -6.66
C LYS A 160 10.00 15.42 -5.15
N LEU A 161 10.49 14.34 -4.57
CA LEU A 161 10.47 14.06 -3.13
C LEU A 161 11.74 14.53 -2.42
N THR A 162 12.55 15.37 -3.07
CA THR A 162 13.76 15.94 -2.48
C THR A 162 13.40 16.95 -1.38
N GLY A 163 13.45 16.53 -0.12
CA GLY A 163 13.19 17.39 1.03
C GLY A 163 12.92 16.60 2.30
N SER A 164 12.86 17.31 3.43
CA SER A 164 12.47 16.69 4.70
C SER A 164 10.95 16.60 4.81
N PRO A 165 10.40 15.41 5.09
CA PRO A 165 8.96 15.27 5.25
C PRO A 165 8.46 15.99 6.50
N GLN A 166 7.21 16.42 6.44
CA GLN A 166 6.52 17.00 7.58
C GLN A 166 5.76 15.91 8.32
N TYR A 167 5.71 15.97 9.65
CA TYR A 167 4.95 15.00 10.46
C TYR A 167 5.42 13.53 10.27
N VAL A 168 6.74 13.32 10.17
CA VAL A 168 7.41 12.04 9.82
C VAL A 168 6.87 10.81 10.57
N SER A 169 6.37 10.97 11.78
CA SER A 169 5.87 9.87 12.62
C SER A 169 4.34 9.80 12.74
N GLN A 170 3.60 10.74 12.16
CA GLN A 170 2.15 10.90 12.42
C GLN A 170 1.29 10.82 11.17
N LEU A 171 1.83 11.22 10.01
CA LEU A 171 1.08 11.27 8.75
C LEU A 171 1.86 10.63 7.61
N MET A 172 1.13 9.94 6.74
CA MET A 172 1.62 9.44 5.46
C MET A 172 0.61 9.71 4.36
N LYS A 173 1.09 9.71 3.12
CA LYS A 173 0.25 9.78 1.93
C LYS A 173 0.22 8.46 1.20
N VAL A 174 -0.96 8.08 0.74
CA VAL A 174 -1.15 6.98 -0.19
C VAL A 174 -1.74 7.52 -1.49
N TYR A 175 -1.12 7.16 -2.61
CA TYR A 175 -1.70 7.36 -3.94
C TYR A 175 -2.05 6.01 -4.55
N VAL A 176 -3.28 5.89 -5.01
CA VAL A 176 -3.74 4.72 -5.74
C VAL A 176 -3.98 5.12 -7.18
N VAL A 177 -3.21 4.51 -8.08
CA VAL A 177 -3.27 4.73 -9.52
C VAL A 177 -3.93 3.52 -10.16
N VAL A 178 -5.00 3.75 -10.91
CA VAL A 178 -5.69 2.71 -11.67
C VAL A 178 -5.61 3.02 -13.15
N ASN A 179 -4.89 2.17 -13.89
CA ASN A 179 -4.90 2.17 -15.34
C ASN A 179 -6.14 1.41 -15.82
N TRP A 180 -6.98 2.13 -16.58
CA TRP A 180 -8.26 1.62 -17.06
C TRP A 180 -8.39 1.66 -18.58
N SER A 181 -7.36 2.17 -19.28
CA SER A 181 -7.27 2.18 -20.74
C SER A 181 -5.89 2.69 -21.20
N GLU A 182 -5.28 1.99 -22.16
CA GLU A 182 -3.99 2.36 -22.80
C GLU A 182 -3.95 3.76 -23.43
N LYS A 183 -5.10 4.41 -23.69
CA LYS A 183 -5.19 5.69 -24.41
C LYS A 183 -5.76 6.83 -23.56
N ARG A 184 -5.84 6.65 -22.25
CA ARG A 184 -6.45 7.59 -21.31
C ARG A 184 -5.51 7.85 -20.15
N ASP A 185 -5.68 9.02 -19.53
CA ASP A 185 -5.05 9.34 -18.26
C ASP A 185 -5.51 8.35 -17.17
N ASN A 186 -4.58 8.03 -16.28
CA ASN A 186 -4.83 7.14 -15.14
C ASN A 186 -5.82 7.79 -14.17
N ILE A 187 -6.53 6.96 -13.40
CA ILE A 187 -7.29 7.46 -12.25
C ILE A 187 -6.38 7.45 -11.04
N VAL A 188 -6.14 8.63 -10.47
CA VAL A 188 -5.34 8.78 -9.25
C VAL A 188 -6.28 9.20 -8.12
N LEU A 189 -6.26 8.45 -7.01
CA LEU A 189 -6.86 8.89 -5.76
C LEU A 189 -5.79 9.02 -4.68
N GLU A 190 -5.89 10.12 -3.94
CA GLU A 190 -5.06 10.43 -2.80
C GLU A 190 -5.81 10.09 -1.51
N GLY A 191 -5.09 9.50 -0.55
CA GLY A 191 -5.52 9.31 0.83
C GLY A 191 -4.44 9.78 1.80
N VAL A 192 -4.86 10.15 3.01
CA VAL A 192 -3.95 10.49 4.11
C VAL A 192 -4.18 9.51 5.24
N ILE A 193 -3.10 8.87 5.67
CA ILE A 193 -3.10 7.93 6.77
C ILE A 193 -2.55 8.69 7.99
N SER A 194 -3.24 8.57 9.12
CA SER A 194 -2.84 9.20 10.38
C SER A 194 -2.84 8.20 11.52
N ASP A 195 -2.02 8.44 12.55
CA ASP A 195 -2.15 7.75 13.83
C ASP A 195 -3.53 8.04 14.45
N GLU A 196 -4.34 7.00 14.63
CA GLU A 196 -5.72 7.08 15.11
C GLU A 196 -5.80 7.61 16.56
N ALA A 197 -4.71 7.55 17.34
CA ALA A 197 -4.63 8.12 18.68
C ALA A 197 -4.77 9.67 18.73
N LEU A 198 -4.72 10.34 17.57
CA LEU A 198 -4.81 11.81 17.44
C LEU A 198 -6.08 12.28 16.71
N ARG A 199 -7.04 11.38 16.45
CA ARG A 199 -8.28 11.70 15.72
C ARG A 199 -9.43 12.18 16.62
#